data_AF-A0A9D7VRL9-F1
#
_entry.id   AF-A0A9D7VRL9-F1
#
_cell.length_a   1.000
_cell.length_b   1.000
_cell.length_c   1.000
_cell.angle_alpha   90.00
_cell.angle_beta   90.00
_cell.angle_gamma   90.00
#
_symmetry.space_group_name_H-M   'P 1'
#
loop_
_entity.id
_entity.type
_entity.pdbx_description
1 polymer ?
#
loop_
_entity_poly.entity_id
_entity_poly.type
_entity_poly.pdbx_seq_one_letter_code
_entity_poly.pdbx_strand_id
1 'polypeptide(L)' 'MRKLPSSLMKARPRAISDTIEIKCPRCGTINALRPVEPQPERPGESRIELPEEEHRP' A
#
# COMPACT_ATOMS: atom_id res chain seq x y z
N MET A 1 -4.33 24.74 13.04
CA MET A 1 -4.00 23.54 13.85
C MET A 1 -3.43 22.48 12.92
N ARG A 2 -2.15 22.12 13.04
CA ARG A 2 -1.52 21.08 12.19
C ARG A 2 -1.82 19.72 12.83
N LYS A 3 -2.69 18.92 12.20
CA LYS A 3 -2.92 17.53 12.63
C LYS A 3 -1.61 16.75 12.42
N LEU A 4 -1.02 16.25 13.49
CA LEU A 4 0.13 15.35 13.39
C LEU A 4 -0.35 14.00 12.81
N PRO A 5 0.40 13.39 11.88
CA PRO A 5 0.00 12.09 11.33
C PRO A 5 0.04 11.01 12.41
N SER A 6 -0.99 10.17 12.44
CA SER A 6 -1.06 8.96 13.27
C SER A 6 0.22 8.15 13.07
N SER A 7 0.83 7.68 14.16
CA SER A 7 2.13 7.00 14.16
C SER A 7 2.20 5.85 13.15
N LEU A 8 2.74 6.14 11.97
CA LEU A 8 3.10 5.15 10.97
C LEU A 8 4.61 4.96 11.02
N MET A 9 5.06 3.74 11.33
CA MET A 9 6.47 3.39 11.27
C MET A 9 6.92 3.30 9.81
N LYS A 10 8.00 4.01 9.47
CA LYS A 10 8.59 3.97 8.14
C LYS A 10 9.34 2.66 7.95
N ALA A 11 8.94 1.86 6.96
CA ALA A 11 9.67 0.66 6.57
C ALA A 11 11.06 1.02 6.03
N ARG A 12 12.06 0.19 6.33
CA ARG A 12 13.40 0.29 5.74
C ARG A 12 13.38 -0.27 4.31
N PRO A 13 14.28 0.18 3.43
CA PRO A 13 14.45 -0.45 2.12
C PRO A 13 14.69 -1.95 2.27
N ARG A 14 14.10 -2.78 1.40
CA ARG A 14 14.20 -4.25 1.48
C ARG A 14 13.71 -4.85 2.81
N ALA A 15 12.84 -4.16 3.55
CA ALA A 15 12.27 -4.69 4.80
C ALA A 15 11.57 -6.05 4.60
N ILE A 16 11.09 -6.30 3.38
CA ILE A 16 10.65 -7.62 2.94
C ILE A 16 11.42 -7.94 1.66
N SER A 17 12.36 -8.88 1.76
CA SER A 17 13.28 -9.21 0.67
C SER A 17 12.85 -10.41 -0.17
N ASP A 18 11.85 -11.16 0.28
CA ASP A 18 11.45 -12.45 -0.31
C ASP A 18 9.94 -12.51 -0.60
N THR A 19 9.49 -13.60 -1.22
CA THR A 19 8.08 -13.87 -1.46
C THR A 19 7.28 -13.95 -0.16
N ILE A 20 6.16 -13.25 -0.12
CA ILE A 20 5.17 -13.42 0.94
C ILE A 20 4.19 -14.51 0.51
N GLU A 21 4.09 -15.55 1.31
CA GLU A 21 3.05 -16.57 1.16
C GLU A 21 1.81 -16.21 1.97
N ILE A 22 0.69 -16.00 1.29
CA ILE A 22 -0.59 -15.64 1.91
C ILE A 22 -1.64 -16.69 1.59
N LYS A 23 -2.20 -17.29 2.64
CA LYS A 23 -3.34 -18.21 2.51
C LYS A 23 -4.63 -17.45 2.24
N CYS A 24 -5.33 -17.83 1.19
CA CYS A 24 -6.67 -17.32 0.89
C CYS A 24 -7.67 -17.85 1.94
N PRO A 25 -8.36 -16.98 2.71
CA PRO A 25 -9.32 -17.44 3.72
C PRO A 25 -10.58 -18.05 3.10
N ARG A 26 -10.87 -17.78 1.82
CA ARG A 26 -12.07 -18.30 1.11
C ARG A 26 -11.90 -19.73 0.61
N CYS A 27 -10.77 -20.04 -0.02
CA CYS A 27 -10.57 -21.32 -0.71
C CYS A 27 -9.33 -22.10 -0.25
N GLY A 28 -8.47 -21.52 0.61
CA GLY A 28 -7.31 -22.20 1.15
C GLY A 28 -6.05 -22.19 0.27
N THR A 29 -6.12 -21.69 -0.96
CA THR A 29 -4.95 -21.54 -1.86
C THR A 29 -3.85 -20.70 -1.21
N ILE A 30 -2.59 -21.14 -1.34
CA ILE A 30 -1.40 -20.38 -0.95
C ILE A 30 -0.96 -19.52 -2.14
N ASN A 31 -0.98 -18.21 -1.98
CA ASN A 31 -0.51 -17.26 -2.99
C ASN A 31 0.90 -16.79 -2.64
N ALA A 32 1.86 -16.96 -3.55
CA ALA A 32 3.18 -16.38 -3.41
C ALA A 32 3.21 -15.02 -4.11
N LEU A 33 3.36 -13.95 -3.34
CA LEU A 33 3.43 -12.58 -3.83
C LEU A 33 4.86 -12.06 -3.70
N ARG A 34 5.37 -11.37 -4.72
CA ARG A 34 6.58 -10.56 -4.57
C ARG A 34 6.17 -9.13 -4.22
N PRO A 35 6.47 -8.64 -2.99
CA PRO A 35 6.18 -7.27 -2.63
C PRO A 35 6.96 -6.33 -3.54
N VAL A 36 6.26 -5.35 -4.11
CA VAL A 36 6.92 -4.27 -4.81
C VAL A 36 7.52 -3.34 -3.76
N GLU A 37 8.81 -3.05 -3.89
CA GLU A 37 9.48 -2.07 -3.02
C GLU A 37 8.74 -0.73 -3.14
N PRO A 38 8.28 -0.12 -2.03
CA PRO A 38 7.61 1.16 -2.08
C PRO A 38 8.58 2.21 -2.64
N GLN A 39 8.18 2.88 -3.71
CA GLN A 39 8.99 3.95 -4.26
C GLN A 39 8.99 5.13 -3.28
N PRO A 40 10.15 5.78 -3.05
CA PRO A 40 10.20 6.97 -2.23
C PRO A 40 9.32 8.04 -2.85
N GLU A 41 8.36 8.55 -2.07
CA GLU A 41 7.48 9.65 -2.47
C GLU A 41 8.35 10.86 -2.84
N ARG A 42 8.19 11.35 -4.08
CA ARG A 42 8.90 12.55 -4.52
C ARG A 42 8.30 13.76 -3.80
N PRO A 43 9.11 14.70 -3.31
CA PRO A 43 8.58 15.93 -2.71
C PRO A 43 7.63 16.64 -3.70
N GLY A 44 6.35 16.76 -3.33
CA GLY A 44 5.30 17.42 -4.14
C GLY A 44 4.30 16.50 -4.83
N GLU A 45 4.44 15.18 -4.73
CA GLU A 45 3.50 14.22 -5.32
C GLU A 45 2.35 13.92 -4.32
N SER A 46 1.41 14.86 -4.17
CA SER A 46 0.18 14.57 -3.43
C SER A 46 -0.65 13.55 -4.21
N ARG A 47 -0.90 12.41 -3.57
CA ARG A 47 -1.89 11.37 -3.89
C ARG A 47 -2.91 11.79 -4.97
N ILE A 48 -2.97 11.03 -6.08
CA ILE A 48 -4.00 11.20 -7.10
C ILE A 48 -5.36 11.00 -6.42
N GLU A 49 -6.16 12.06 -6.36
CA GLU A 49 -7.58 11.96 -6.03
C GLU A 49 -8.25 11.24 -7.19
N LEU A 50 -8.71 10.01 -6.96
CA LEU A 50 -9.55 9.32 -7.92
C LEU A 50 -10.77 10.21 -8.17
N PRO A 51 -11.11 10.52 -9.44
CA PRO A 51 -12.30 11.28 -9.71
C PRO A 51 -13.49 10.53 -9.09
N GLU A 52 -14.31 11.25 -8.33
CA GLU A 52 -15.59 10.73 -7.85
C GLU A 52 -16.33 10.27 -9.09
N GLU A 53 -16.50 8.96 -9.28
CA GLU A 53 -17.38 8.47 -10.33
C GLU A 53 -18.74 9.11 -10.07
N GLU A 54 -19.13 10.00 -11.00
CA GLU A 54 -20.45 10.58 -11.05
C GLU A 54 -21.44 9.42 -11.02
N HIS A 55 -22.02 9.20 -9.84
CA HIS A 55 -23.11 8.28 -9.62
C HIS A 55 -24.30 8.82 -10.40
N ARG A 56 -24.36 8.48 -11.68
CA ARG A 56 -25.51 8.77 -12.51
C ARG A 56 -26.68 7.93 -11.98
N PRO A 57 -27.83 8.56 -11.64
CA PRO A 57 -29.01 7.85 -11.17
C PRO A 57 -29.61 6.93 -12.24
#